data_AF-A0A523YB06-F1
#
_entry.id   AF-A0A523YB06-F1
#
_cell.length_a   1.000
_cell.length_b   1.000
_cell.length_c   1.000
_cell.angle_alpha   90.00
_cell.angle_beta   90.00
_cell.angle_gamma   90.00
#
_symmetry.space_group_name_H-M   'P 1'
#
loop_
_entity.id
_entity.type
_entity.pdbx_description
1 polymer ?
#
loop_
_entity_poly.entity_id
_entity_poly.type
_entity_poly.pdbx_seq_one_letter_code
_entity_poly.pdbx_strand_id
1 'polypeptide(L)'
;MQEIDERTVLRADKIVTDAVQEAWRYAGDLIVPFEKGLISKEAISCELGDIVQKQHPGRENSEEITLYESVGFAPLDLAVAIEVYERAAAG
;
A
#
# COMPACT_ATOMS: atom_id res chain seq x y z
N MET A 1 -14.57 2.77 3.47
CA MET A 1 -14.40 2.55 4.93
C MET A 1 -13.12 3.25 5.33
N GLN A 2 -13.05 3.79 6.55
CA GLN A 2 -11.87 4.46 7.09
C GLN A 2 -11.68 3.93 8.51
N GLU A 3 -10.50 3.41 8.81
CA GLU A 3 -10.17 2.79 10.10
C GLU A 3 -9.19 3.63 10.92
N ILE A 4 -8.35 4.44 10.27
CA ILE A 4 -7.37 5.32 10.90
C ILE A 4 -7.70 6.80 10.69
N ASP A 5 -7.28 7.64 11.63
CA ASP A 5 -7.52 9.08 11.58
C ASP A 5 -6.54 9.79 10.63
N GLU A 6 -6.90 11.01 10.21
CA GLU A 6 -6.07 11.79 9.29
C GLU A 6 -4.71 12.15 9.92
N ARG A 7 -4.65 12.25 11.25
CA ARG A 7 -3.39 12.51 11.96
C ARG A 7 -2.41 11.35 11.79
N THR A 8 -2.87 10.11 11.73
CA THR A 8 -2.01 8.94 11.48
C THR A 8 -1.39 9.03 10.09
N VAL A 9 -2.19 9.35 9.08
CA VAL A 9 -1.73 9.52 7.69
C VAL A 9 -0.76 10.70 7.56
N LEU A 10 -1.07 11.85 8.16
CA LEU A 10 -0.23 13.05 8.14
C LEU A 10 1.11 12.89 8.86
N ARG A 11 1.21 11.92 9.78
CA ARG A 11 2.46 11.61 10.48
C ARG A 11 3.33 10.62 9.74
N ALA A 12 2.82 9.95 8.71
CA ALA A 12 3.61 9.00 7.95
C ALA A 12 4.64 9.75 7.10
N ASP A 13 5.92 9.43 7.29
CA ASP A 13 7.01 9.89 6.44
C ASP A 13 7.00 9.18 5.08
N LYS A 14 6.44 7.97 5.04
CA LYS A 14 6.33 7.15 3.83
C LYS A 14 5.00 6.41 3.80
N ILE A 15 4.23 6.62 2.74
CA ILE A 15 2.99 5.89 2.48
C ILE A 15 3.23 5.00 1.27
N VAL A 16 3.07 3.70 1.47
CA VAL A 16 3.25 2.66 0.45
C VAL A 16 1.91 1.98 0.23
N THR A 17 1.56 1.67 -1.02
CA THR A 17 0.31 0.96 -1.33
C THR A 17 0.57 -0.31 -2.12
N ASP A 18 -0.43 -1.21 -2.19
CA ASP A 18 -0.38 -2.34 -3.12
C ASP A 18 -0.44 -1.89 -4.59
N ALA A 19 -1.42 -1.05 -4.93
CA ALA A 19 -1.58 -0.43 -6.24
C ALA A 19 -2.12 1.00 -6.09
N VAL A 20 -1.39 2.00 -6.59
CA VAL A 20 -1.72 3.43 -6.40
C VAL A 20 -3.12 3.76 -6.91
N GLN A 21 -3.48 3.23 -8.08
CA GLN A 21 -4.77 3.51 -8.69
C GLN A 21 -5.95 2.97 -7.86
N GLU A 22 -5.79 1.79 -7.26
CA GLU A 22 -6.84 1.15 -6.48
C GLU A 22 -6.95 1.79 -5.09
N ALA A 23 -5.83 2.19 -4.48
CA ALA A 23 -5.81 2.95 -3.24
C ALA A 23 -6.63 4.25 -3.37
N TRP A 24 -6.44 5.03 -4.45
CA TRP A 24 -7.23 6.23 -4.69
C TRP A 24 -8.71 5.99 -5.01
N ARG A 25 -9.11 4.74 -5.30
CA ARG A 25 -10.51 4.37 -5.54
C ARG A 25 -11.21 3.88 -4.29
N TYR A 26 -10.49 3.19 -3.40
CA TYR A 26 -11.13 2.42 -2.33
C TYR A 26 -10.57 2.68 -0.91
N ALA A 27 -9.35 3.18 -0.76
CA ALA A 27 -8.74 3.42 0.55
C ALA A 27 -9.31 4.69 1.19
N GLY A 28 -10.36 4.54 2.02
CA GLY A 28 -10.97 5.70 2.69
C GLY A 28 -10.00 6.43 3.61
N ASP A 29 -9.02 5.72 4.18
CA ASP A 29 -7.93 6.28 4.97
C ASP A 29 -7.08 7.29 4.20
N LEU A 30 -6.96 7.16 2.87
CA LEU A 30 -6.25 8.14 2.03
C LEU A 30 -7.20 9.12 1.32
N ILE A 31 -8.37 8.64 0.87
CA ILE A 31 -9.35 9.45 0.14
C ILE A 31 -9.91 10.57 1.02
N VAL A 32 -10.27 10.28 2.28
CA VAL A 32 -10.87 11.27 3.18
C VAL A 32 -9.92 12.44 3.48
N PRO A 33 -8.65 12.25 3.89
CA PRO A 33 -7.73 13.37 4.07
C PRO A 33 -7.39 14.08 2.74
N PHE A 34 -7.37 13.39 1.60
CA PHE A 34 -7.19 14.01 0.29
C PHE A 34 -8.36 14.94 -0.07
N GLU A 35 -9.61 14.50 0.10
CA GLU A 35 -10.81 15.31 -0.14
C GLU A 35 -10.88 16.52 0.79
N LYS A 36 -10.33 16.41 2.01
CA LYS A 36 -10.18 17.51 2.96
C LYS A 36 -9.02 18.45 2.63
N GLY A 37 -8.22 18.16 1.59
CA GLY A 37 -7.05 18.95 1.20
C GLY A 37 -5.87 18.86 2.17
N LEU A 38 -5.83 17.84 3.03
CA LEU A 38 -4.76 17.64 4.01
C LEU A 38 -3.53 16.98 3.39
N ILE A 39 -3.73 16.18 2.34
CA ILE A 39 -2.68 15.53 1.56
C ILE A 39 -2.96 15.70 0.06
N SER A 40 -1.94 15.52 -0.77
CA SER A 40 -2.07 15.48 -2.23
C SER A 40 -1.88 14.07 -2.78
N LYS A 41 -2.01 13.87 -4.10
CA LYS A 41 -1.81 12.55 -4.71
C LYS A 41 -0.37 12.04 -4.58
N GLU A 42 0.57 12.97 -4.44
CA GLU A 42 1.99 12.73 -4.22
C GLU A 42 2.30 12.26 -2.79
N ALA A 43 1.31 12.17 -1.91
CA ALA A 43 1.49 11.60 -0.57
C ALA A 43 1.82 10.10 -0.60
N ILE A 44 1.36 9.37 -1.62
CA ILE A 44 1.77 7.97 -1.83
C ILE A 44 3.18 7.98 -2.44
N SER A 45 4.13 7.39 -1.72
CA SER A 45 5.54 7.39 -2.09
C SER A 45 5.85 6.39 -3.22
N CYS A 46 5.30 5.18 -3.15
CA CYS A 46 5.50 4.13 -4.15
C CYS A 46 4.53 2.96 -3.94
N GLU A 47 4.53 2.01 -4.88
CA GLU A 47 3.90 0.70 -4.68
C GLU A 47 4.86 -0.25 -3.95
N LEU A 48 4.30 -1.24 -3.23
CA LEU A 48 5.09 -2.27 -2.55
C LEU A 48 6.00 -3.02 -3.55
N GLY A 49 5.53 -3.21 -4.78
CA GLY A 49 6.30 -3.81 -5.87
C GLY A 49 7.58 -3.06 -6.21
N ASP A 50 7.58 -1.72 -6.12
CA ASP A 50 8.76 -0.89 -6.39
C ASP A 50 9.85 -1.11 -5.33
N ILE A 51 9.44 -1.29 -4.06
CA ILE A 51 10.35 -1.60 -2.96
C ILE A 51 10.94 -3.00 -3.13
N VAL A 52 10.10 -4.00 -3.43
CA VAL A 52 10.53 -5.39 -3.65
C VAL A 52 11.54 -5.46 -4.80
N GLN A 53 11.33 -4.67 -5.86
CA GLN A 53 12.23 -4.59 -7.01
C GLN A 53 13.45 -3.69 -6.78
N LYS A 54 13.60 -3.08 -5.60
CA LYS A 54 14.66 -2.11 -5.26
C LYS A 54 14.68 -0.87 -6.15
N GLN A 55 13.55 -0.50 -6.74
CA GLN A 55 13.35 0.72 -7.52
C GLN A 55 13.05 1.92 -6.62
N HIS A 56 12.50 1.67 -5.43
CA HIS A 56 12.28 2.68 -4.40
C HIS A 56 12.80 2.17 -3.04
N PRO A 57 13.46 3.00 -2.22
CA PRO A 57 13.85 2.58 -0.88
C PRO A 57 12.61 2.35 0.00
N GLY A 58 12.65 1.26 0.79
CA GLY A 58 11.69 1.04 1.88
C GLY A 58 11.95 1.99 3.05
N ARG A 59 11.90 1.49 4.29
CA ARG A 59 12.34 2.27 5.45
C ARG A 59 13.83 2.62 5.35
N GLU A 60 14.19 3.88 5.55
CA GLU A 60 15.56 4.38 5.42
C GLU A 60 16.23 4.64 6.78
N ASN A 61 15.44 4.89 7.84
CA ASN A 61 15.98 5.07 9.19
C ASN A 61 14.97 4.68 10.29
N SER A 62 15.41 4.72 11.56
CA SER A 62 14.60 4.32 12.73
C SER A 62 13.52 5.30 13.11
N GLU A 63 13.63 6.57 12.71
CA GLU A 63 12.71 7.64 13.11
C GLU A 63 11.49 7.73 12.19
N GLU A 64 11.56 7.16 10.98
CA GLU A 64 10.43 7.17 10.03
C GLU A 64 9.19 6.45 10.57
N ILE A 65 8.05 7.10 10.45
CA ILE A 65 6.74 6.48 10.56
C ILE A 65 6.35 6.02 9.16
N THR A 66 6.20 4.71 8.96
CA THR A 66 5.82 4.12 7.68
C THR A 66 4.39 3.60 7.73
N LEU A 67 3.57 3.97 6.76
CA LEU A 67 2.23 3.45 6.56
C LEU A 67 2.20 2.58 5.29
N TYR A 68 1.80 1.33 5.43
CA TYR A 68 1.40 0.51 4.29
C TYR A 68 -0.12 0.42 4.29
N GLU A 69 -0.74 0.91 3.22
CA GLU A 69 -2.19 0.91 3.02
C GLU A 69 -2.54 -0.05 1.88
N SER A 70 -3.45 -0.99 2.12
CA SER A 70 -3.79 -2.05 1.18
C SER A 70 -5.29 -2.19 1.04
N VAL A 71 -5.75 -2.17 -0.21
CA VAL A 71 -7.16 -2.41 -0.57
C VAL A 71 -7.37 -3.80 -1.15
N GLY A 72 -6.30 -4.57 -1.34
CA GLY A 72 -6.29 -5.89 -1.95
C GLY A 72 -5.92 -5.81 -3.43
N PHE A 73 -5.07 -6.75 -3.87
CA PHE A 73 -4.57 -6.81 -5.24
C PHE A 73 -4.69 -8.23 -5.79
N ALA A 74 -5.66 -8.45 -6.69
CA ALA A 74 -6.02 -9.77 -7.21
C ALA A 74 -4.85 -10.63 -7.74
N PRO A 75 -3.79 -10.06 -8.36
CA PRO A 75 -2.61 -10.84 -8.73
C PRO A 75 -1.91 -11.54 -7.56
N LEU A 76 -2.00 -11.01 -6.33
CA LEU A 76 -1.47 -11.68 -5.14
C LEU A 76 -2.23 -12.96 -4.85
N ASP A 77 -3.57 -12.93 -4.91
CA ASP A 77 -4.41 -14.11 -4.72
C ASP A 77 -4.12 -15.18 -5.78
N LEU A 78 -4.01 -14.76 -7.04
CA LEU A 78 -3.72 -15.67 -8.15
C LEU A 78 -2.32 -16.30 -8.03
N ALA A 79 -1.31 -15.53 -7.63
CA ALA A 79 0.04 -16.04 -7.42
C ALA A 79 0.06 -17.13 -6.33
N VAL A 80 -0.64 -16.90 -5.22
CA VAL A 80 -0.79 -17.90 -4.15
C VAL A 80 -1.56 -19.12 -4.65
N ALA A 81 -2.63 -18.94 -5.41
CA ALA A 81 -3.43 -20.03 -5.94
C ALA A 81 -2.61 -20.94 -6.88
N ILE A 82 -1.78 -20.36 -7.75
CA ILE A 82 -0.89 -21.10 -8.64
C ILE A 82 0.11 -21.93 -7.83
N GLU A 83 0.81 -21.33 -6.86
CA GLU A 83 1.79 -22.01 -6.02
C GLU A 83 1.16 -23.20 -5.26
N VAL A 84 -0.02 -22.98 -4.68
CA VAL A 84 -0.76 -24.04 -3.95
C VAL A 84 -1.17 -25.16 -4.90
N TYR A 85 -1.69 -24.81 -6.08
CA TYR A 85 -2.09 -25.78 -7.09
C TYR A 85 -0.91 -26.64 -7.57
N GLU A 86 0.22 -26.02 -7.89
CA GLU A 86 1.42 -26.72 -8.36
C GLU A 86 1.97 -27.69 -7.31
N ARG A 87 2.02 -27.26 -6.04
CA ARG A 87 2.43 -28.15 -4.93
C ARG A 87 1.49 -29.33 -4.75
N ALA A 88 0.18 -29.11 -4.90
CA ALA A 88 -0.81 -30.17 -4.78
C ALA A 88 -0.75 -31.16 -5.96
N ALA A 89 -0.44 -30.68 -7.16
CA ALA A 89 -0.34 -31.50 -8.37
C ALA A 89 1.00 -32.25 -8.51
N ALA A 90 2.04 -31.83 -7.78
CA ALA A 90 3.36 -32.46 -7.78
C ALA A 90 3.49 -33.66 -6.81
N GLY A 91 2.45 -33.97 -6.04
CA GLY A 91 2.33 -35.18 -5.20
C GLY A 91 1.54 -36.28 -5.87
#